data_AF-A0A2I1HMY3-F1
#
_entry.id   AF-A0A2I1HMY3-F1
#
_cell.length_a   1.000
_cell.length_b   1.000
_cell.length_c   1.000
_cell.angle_alpha   90.00
_cell.angle_beta   90.00
_cell.angle_gamma   90.00
#
_symmetry.space_group_name_H-M   'P 1'
#
loop_
_entity.id
_entity.type
_entity.pdbx_description
1 polymer ?
#
loop_
_entity_poly.entity_id
_entity_poly.type
_entity_poly.pdbx_seq_one_letter_code
_entity_poly.pdbx_strand_id
1 'polypeptide(L)'
;MVNVHDTLSATPEILNGTIEVTKSVVDLGSKLDIAKGALQVVGNAADSITPFIPLIGLATTIINEVISIYQQAEYNKKIISALYDRTKLAEYAVDTLQRRKKFYESNFKRQDWYDAFNRFVDVLKDIRNFAKEISTIRGYQKYLKSYSIKDKFEELSVKYDTVMKDLNFTLAVSNEEQRRYDNECLMDDVAEMKEFLQNIDVERDQ
;
A
#
# COMPACT_ATOMS: atom_id res chain seq x y z
N MET A 1 9.74 36.71 -65.27
CA MET A 1 10.92 36.63 -64.39
C MET A 1 10.51 35.90 -63.11
N VAL A 2 11.12 34.72 -62.89
CA VAL A 2 11.52 34.03 -61.62
C VAL A 2 10.66 34.31 -60.36
N ASN A 3 9.79 33.40 -59.90
CA ASN A 3 9.99 32.21 -59.03
C ASN A 3 10.54 32.51 -57.61
N VAL A 4 9.75 32.24 -56.56
CA VAL A 4 10.25 31.79 -55.24
C VAL A 4 9.20 30.91 -54.54
N HIS A 5 9.43 29.60 -54.66
CA HIS A 5 9.38 28.53 -53.65
C HIS A 5 8.13 28.25 -52.78
N ASP A 6 7.62 27.03 -53.06
CA ASP A 6 7.42 25.91 -52.14
C ASP A 6 6.24 25.92 -51.16
N THR A 7 5.15 25.37 -51.69
CA THR A 7 4.23 24.50 -50.97
C THR A 7 4.94 23.18 -50.63
N LEU A 8 5.40 23.02 -49.40
CA LEU A 8 5.66 21.70 -48.82
C LEU A 8 4.64 21.40 -47.73
N SER A 9 3.92 20.31 -47.94
CA SER A 9 2.99 19.71 -46.99
C SER A 9 3.73 19.31 -45.71
N ALA A 10 3.17 19.65 -44.55
CA ALA A 10 3.49 18.99 -43.30
C ALA A 10 2.19 18.68 -42.54
N THR A 11 2.03 17.39 -42.26
CA THR A 11 0.96 16.67 -41.57
C THR A 11 0.63 17.19 -40.16
N PRO A 12 -0.59 16.93 -39.64
CA PRO A 12 -0.91 17.20 -38.24
C PRO A 12 -0.31 16.10 -37.34
N GLU A 13 0.71 16.43 -36.55
CA GLU A 13 1.16 15.59 -35.43
C GLU A 13 0.13 15.67 -34.29
N ILE A 14 -0.87 14.79 -34.33
CA ILE A 14 -1.66 14.39 -33.15
C ILE A 14 -1.21 13.00 -32.76
N LEU A 15 -0.11 12.86 -32.00
CA LEU A 15 0.10 11.71 -31.13
C LEU A 15 1.34 11.91 -30.25
N ASN A 16 1.18 12.35 -29.01
CA ASN A 16 2.18 12.05 -27.96
C ASN A 16 1.62 12.03 -26.52
N GLY A 17 0.34 12.34 -26.30
CA GLY A 17 -0.30 12.19 -24.98
C GLY A 17 -0.80 10.76 -24.66
N THR A 18 -0.86 9.87 -25.65
CA THR A 18 -1.47 8.53 -25.50
C THR A 18 -0.46 7.43 -25.13
N ILE A 19 0.85 7.72 -25.25
CA ILE A 19 1.92 6.70 -25.14
C ILE A 19 2.47 6.56 -23.70
N GLU A 20 2.32 7.56 -22.83
CA GLU A 20 2.70 7.43 -21.41
C GLU A 20 1.62 6.73 -20.56
N VAL A 21 0.35 6.93 -20.87
CA VAL A 21 -0.76 6.28 -20.15
C VAL A 21 -0.75 4.77 -20.37
N THR A 22 -0.41 4.31 -21.59
CA THR A 22 -0.34 2.88 -21.91
C THR A 22 0.83 2.17 -21.22
N LYS A 23 2.00 2.81 -21.10
CA LYS A 23 3.12 2.23 -20.33
C LYS A 23 2.80 2.11 -18.84
N SER A 24 2.15 3.12 -18.26
CA SER A 24 1.74 3.12 -16.84
C SER A 24 0.68 2.05 -16.54
N VAL A 25 -0.35 1.92 -17.39
CA VAL A 25 -1.38 0.88 -17.25
C VAL A 25 -0.80 -0.53 -17.42
N VAL A 26 0.17 -0.70 -18.32
CA VAL A 26 0.87 -1.99 -18.54
C VAL A 26 1.75 -2.35 -17.33
N ASP A 27 2.41 -1.38 -16.68
CA ASP A 27 3.19 -1.60 -15.44
C ASP A 27 2.30 -1.91 -14.21
N LEU A 28 1.12 -1.30 -14.13
CA LEU A 28 0.10 -1.63 -13.13
C LEU A 28 -0.49 -3.03 -13.35
N GLY A 29 -0.73 -3.40 -14.61
CA GLY A 29 -1.18 -4.74 -14.99
C GLY A 29 -0.16 -5.82 -14.65
N SER A 30 1.12 -5.60 -14.96
CA SER A 30 2.19 -6.55 -14.66
C SER A 30 2.44 -6.71 -13.15
N LYS A 31 2.35 -5.63 -12.36
CA LYS A 31 2.40 -5.70 -10.88
C LYS A 31 1.20 -6.44 -10.29
N LEU A 32 0.01 -6.28 -10.87
CA LEU A 32 -1.19 -7.02 -10.46
C LEU A 32 -1.08 -8.52 -10.78
N ASP A 33 -0.45 -8.87 -11.90
CA ASP A 33 -0.21 -10.27 -12.27
C ASP A 33 0.91 -10.91 -11.44
N ILE A 34 1.93 -10.16 -11.02
CA ILE A 34 2.91 -10.61 -10.01
C ILE A 34 2.24 -10.83 -8.65
N ALA A 35 1.33 -9.94 -8.24
CA ALA A 35 0.56 -10.09 -7.00
C ALA A 35 -0.40 -11.30 -7.04
N LYS A 36 -0.95 -11.65 -8.20
CA LYS A 36 -1.71 -12.89 -8.41
C LYS A 36 -0.81 -14.13 -8.48
N GLY A 37 0.39 -14.01 -9.06
CA GLY A 37 1.37 -15.10 -9.19
C GLY A 37 1.98 -15.52 -7.85
N ALA A 38 2.13 -14.59 -6.90
CA ALA A 38 2.53 -14.89 -5.53
C ALA A 38 1.43 -15.55 -4.68
N LEU A 39 0.22 -15.74 -5.24
CA LEU A 39 -0.97 -16.24 -4.54
C LEU A 39 -1.28 -17.73 -4.78
N GLN A 40 -0.44 -18.46 -5.51
CA GLN A 40 -0.60 -19.91 -5.66
C GLN A 40 0.22 -20.65 -4.59
N VAL A 41 -0.43 -21.00 -3.49
CA VAL A 41 0.01 -22.13 -2.66
C VAL A 41 -1.20 -23.02 -2.37
N VAL A 42 -1.25 -24.17 -3.04
CA VAL A 42 -2.12 -25.29 -2.67
C VAL A 42 -1.37 -26.13 -1.65
N GLY A 43 -1.95 -26.33 -0.45
CA GLY A 43 -1.46 -27.30 0.53
C GLY A 43 -1.92 -27.09 1.99
N ASN A 44 -3.09 -27.64 2.34
CA ASN A 44 -3.50 -28.19 3.65
C ASN A 44 -2.95 -27.59 4.96
N ALA A 45 -3.37 -26.36 5.25
CA ALA A 45 -3.91 -25.82 6.50
C ALA A 45 -4.45 -24.46 6.05
N ALA A 46 -5.64 -24.03 6.47
CA ALA A 46 -6.12 -22.71 6.03
C ALA A 46 -5.15 -21.64 6.53
N ASP A 47 -4.27 -21.13 5.67
CA ASP A 47 -3.31 -20.08 6.01
C ASP A 47 -4.14 -18.93 6.58
N SER A 48 -3.93 -18.60 7.86
CA SER A 48 -4.79 -17.66 8.60
C SER A 48 -4.85 -16.28 7.93
N ILE A 49 -3.85 -15.94 7.10
CA ILE A 49 -3.84 -14.73 6.28
C ILE A 49 -4.85 -14.74 5.13
N THR A 50 -5.34 -15.90 4.70
CA THR A 50 -6.17 -16.08 3.49
C THR A 50 -7.37 -15.12 3.45
N PRO A 51 -8.15 -14.93 4.54
CA PRO A 51 -9.27 -13.98 4.55
C PRO A 51 -8.84 -12.51 4.38
N PHE A 52 -7.59 -12.18 4.72
CA PHE A 52 -7.05 -10.82 4.66
C PHE A 52 -6.49 -10.47 3.29
N ILE A 53 -6.18 -11.45 2.44
CA ILE A 53 -5.60 -11.21 1.11
C ILE A 53 -6.43 -10.21 0.28
N PRO A 54 -7.76 -10.35 0.15
CA PRO A 54 -8.56 -9.38 -0.60
C PRO A 54 -8.51 -7.97 0.01
N LEU A 55 -8.47 -7.88 1.35
CA LEU A 55 -8.41 -6.60 2.06
C LEU A 55 -7.04 -5.93 1.89
N ILE A 56 -5.96 -6.70 1.94
CA ILE A 56 -4.58 -6.24 1.67
C ILE A 56 -4.46 -5.72 0.24
N GLY A 57 -5.00 -6.46 -0.73
CA GLY A 57 -5.04 -6.03 -2.12
C GLY A 57 -5.78 -4.70 -2.28
N LEU A 58 -6.97 -4.57 -1.68
CA LEU A 58 -7.77 -3.35 -1.74
C LEU A 58 -7.06 -2.16 -1.05
N ALA A 59 -6.49 -2.35 0.13
CA ALA A 59 -5.71 -1.32 0.82
C ALA A 59 -4.54 -0.84 -0.06
N THR A 60 -3.81 -1.76 -0.68
CA THR A 60 -2.68 -1.47 -1.57
C THR A 60 -3.13 -0.65 -2.79
N THR A 61 -4.25 -1.02 -3.41
CA THR A 61 -4.83 -0.24 -4.52
C THR A 61 -5.16 1.18 -4.09
N ILE A 62 -5.86 1.35 -2.96
CA ILE A 62 -6.28 2.68 -2.48
C ILE A 62 -5.07 3.55 -2.14
N ILE A 63 -4.05 2.99 -1.49
CA ILE A 63 -2.79 3.70 -1.20
C ILE A 63 -2.17 4.24 -2.49
N ASN A 64 -2.04 3.40 -3.53
CA ASN A 64 -1.49 3.82 -4.81
C ASN A 64 -2.33 4.93 -5.48
N GLU A 65 -3.65 4.91 -5.32
CA GLU A 65 -4.51 5.98 -5.81
C GLU A 65 -4.26 7.31 -5.05
N VAL A 66 -4.05 7.28 -3.74
CA VAL A 66 -3.69 8.48 -2.95
C VAL A 66 -2.33 9.03 -3.38
N ILE A 67 -1.35 8.15 -3.63
CA ILE A 67 -0.05 8.54 -4.19
C ILE A 67 -0.22 9.24 -5.54
N SER A 68 -1.07 8.69 -6.42
CA SER A 68 -1.38 9.28 -7.72
C SER A 68 -2.05 10.65 -7.60
N ILE A 69 -3.01 10.79 -6.68
CA ILE A 69 -3.67 12.07 -6.38
C ILE A 69 -2.67 13.10 -5.90
N TYR A 70 -1.75 12.72 -5.00
CA TYR A 70 -0.69 13.61 -4.52
C TYR A 70 0.20 14.12 -5.65
N GLN A 71 0.63 13.23 -6.55
CA GLN A 71 1.48 13.58 -7.70
C GLN A 71 0.79 14.55 -8.68
N GLN A 72 -0.54 14.46 -8.81
CA GLN A 72 -1.33 15.23 -9.76
C GLN A 72 -2.04 16.44 -9.13
N ALA A 73 -1.95 16.63 -7.81
CA ALA A 73 -2.71 17.66 -7.11
C ALA A 73 -2.29 19.07 -7.55
N GLU A 74 -3.24 19.86 -8.04
CA GLU A 74 -3.02 21.26 -8.40
C GLU A 74 -3.21 22.20 -7.20
N TYR A 75 -4.13 21.83 -6.29
CA TYR A 75 -4.53 22.62 -5.12
C TYR A 75 -4.37 21.81 -3.83
N ASN A 76 -4.38 22.51 -2.69
CA ASN A 76 -4.35 21.88 -1.35
C ASN A 76 -3.17 20.91 -1.16
N LYS A 77 -2.06 21.14 -1.87
CA LYS A 77 -0.87 20.26 -1.92
C LYS A 77 -0.33 19.90 -0.54
N LYS A 78 -0.33 20.84 0.42
CA LYS A 78 0.19 20.60 1.77
C LYS A 78 -0.64 19.56 2.53
N ILE A 79 -1.96 19.66 2.49
CA ILE A 79 -2.82 18.74 3.23
C ILE A 79 -2.90 17.38 2.51
N ILE A 80 -2.85 17.37 1.18
CA ILE A 80 -2.73 16.14 0.39
C ILE A 80 -1.39 15.44 0.66
N SER A 81 -0.29 16.20 0.79
CA SER A 81 1.01 15.66 1.21
C SER A 81 0.92 14.99 2.59
N ALA A 82 0.24 15.60 3.55
CA ALA A 82 0.05 14.99 4.87
C ALA A 82 -0.78 13.70 4.81
N LEU A 83 -1.78 13.61 3.92
CA LEU A 83 -2.53 12.38 3.66
C LEU A 83 -1.65 11.32 2.98
N TYR A 84 -0.81 11.73 2.03
CA TYR A 84 0.18 10.88 1.37
C TYR A 84 1.13 10.25 2.41
N ASP A 85 1.72 11.05 3.30
CA ASP A 85 2.66 10.58 4.32
C ASP A 85 2.02 9.51 5.21
N ARG A 86 0.76 9.70 5.59
CA ARG A 86 -0.01 8.67 6.31
C ARG A 86 -0.18 7.40 5.48
N THR A 87 -0.59 7.51 4.22
CA THR A 87 -0.72 6.31 3.38
C THR A 87 0.59 5.57 3.15
N LYS A 88 1.75 6.25 3.17
CA LYS A 88 3.07 5.60 3.14
C LYS A 88 3.37 4.81 4.40
N LEU A 89 2.96 5.29 5.57
CA LEU A 89 3.06 4.52 6.82
C LEU A 89 2.18 3.27 6.79
N ALA A 90 0.95 3.41 6.28
CA ALA A 90 0.03 2.29 6.07
C ALA A 90 0.62 1.25 5.10
N GLU A 91 1.23 1.70 3.99
CA GLU A 91 1.89 0.83 3.02
C GLU A 91 3.00 0.01 3.66
N TYR A 92 3.88 0.66 4.43
CA TYR A 92 4.97 -0.01 5.12
C TYR A 92 4.45 -1.06 6.12
N ALA A 93 3.38 -0.74 6.84
CA ALA A 93 2.77 -1.68 7.77
C ALA A 93 2.17 -2.90 7.06
N VAL A 94 1.44 -2.69 5.96
CA VAL A 94 0.85 -3.76 5.14
C VAL A 94 1.93 -4.64 4.48
N ASP A 95 3.03 -4.05 4.02
CA ASP A 95 4.19 -4.80 3.52
C ASP A 95 4.84 -5.65 4.63
N THR A 96 5.03 -5.06 5.82
CA THR A 96 5.60 -5.75 6.98
C THR A 96 4.74 -6.94 7.40
N LEU A 97 3.41 -6.80 7.42
CA LEU A 97 2.49 -7.89 7.70
C LEU A 97 2.67 -9.07 6.75
N GLN A 98 2.77 -8.80 5.45
CA GLN A 98 2.90 -9.84 4.42
C GLN A 98 4.25 -10.55 4.55
N ARG A 99 5.34 -9.81 4.70
CA ARG A 99 6.69 -10.39 4.86
C ARG A 99 6.82 -11.19 6.16
N ARG A 100 6.17 -10.74 7.23
CA ARG A 100 6.25 -11.36 8.59
C ARG A 100 5.00 -12.16 8.93
N LYS A 101 4.37 -12.80 7.95
CA LYS A 101 3.06 -13.45 8.15
C LYS A 101 3.01 -14.47 9.29
N LYS A 102 4.11 -15.21 9.53
CA LYS A 102 4.23 -16.16 10.65
C LYS A 102 4.19 -15.46 12.01
N PHE A 103 4.94 -14.36 12.17
CA PHE A 103 4.97 -13.55 13.39
C PHE A 103 3.58 -13.00 13.76
N TYR A 104 2.78 -12.63 12.74
CA TYR A 104 1.41 -12.12 12.90
C TYR A 104 0.33 -13.21 12.84
N GLU A 105 0.68 -14.50 12.83
CA GLU A 105 -0.30 -15.58 12.67
C GLU A 105 -1.39 -15.57 13.76
N SER A 106 -1.01 -15.25 15.00
CA SER A 106 -1.96 -15.13 16.11
C SER A 106 -2.98 -14.00 15.88
N ASN A 107 -2.57 -12.91 15.23
CA ASN A 107 -3.43 -11.81 14.83
C ASN A 107 -4.37 -12.21 13.68
N PHE A 108 -3.87 -12.93 12.68
CA PHE A 108 -4.68 -13.40 11.56
C PHE A 108 -5.80 -14.38 11.98
N LYS A 109 -5.67 -15.05 13.13
CA LYS A 109 -6.70 -15.93 13.70
C LYS A 109 -7.81 -15.18 14.47
N ARG A 110 -7.67 -13.87 14.68
CA ARG A 110 -8.54 -13.06 15.54
C ARG A 110 -9.60 -12.30 14.74
N GLN A 111 -10.87 -12.53 15.07
CA GLN A 111 -12.00 -11.85 14.41
C GLN A 111 -12.00 -10.33 14.64
N ASP A 112 -11.68 -9.88 15.85
CA ASP A 112 -11.62 -8.45 16.16
C ASP A 112 -10.53 -7.72 15.35
N TRP A 113 -9.44 -8.44 15.04
CA TRP A 113 -8.38 -7.93 14.18
C TRP A 113 -8.78 -7.92 12.70
N TYR A 114 -9.57 -8.90 12.24
CA TYR A 114 -10.21 -8.87 10.91
C TYR A 114 -11.17 -7.68 10.77
N ASP A 115 -12.00 -7.43 11.77
CA ASP A 115 -12.93 -6.30 11.78
C ASP A 115 -12.16 -4.96 11.78
N ALA A 116 -11.05 -4.88 12.53
CA ALA A 116 -10.15 -3.72 12.50
C ALA A 116 -9.54 -3.50 11.11
N PHE A 117 -9.19 -4.57 10.40
CA PHE A 117 -8.65 -4.46 9.04
C PHE A 117 -9.69 -3.94 8.05
N ASN A 118 -10.95 -4.37 8.18
CA ASN A 118 -12.05 -3.80 7.39
C ASN A 118 -12.23 -2.30 7.65
N ARG A 119 -12.24 -1.88 8.92
CA ARG A 119 -12.30 -0.46 9.28
C ARG A 119 -11.12 0.33 8.71
N PHE A 120 -9.92 -0.24 8.73
CA PHE A 120 -8.73 0.35 8.13
C PHE A 120 -8.91 0.59 6.62
N VAL A 121 -9.40 -0.41 5.89
CA VAL A 121 -9.71 -0.26 4.46
C VAL A 121 -10.74 0.84 4.22
N ASP A 122 -11.78 0.94 5.04
CA ASP A 122 -12.80 1.99 4.88
C ASP A 122 -12.24 3.39 5.18
N VAL A 123 -11.38 3.53 6.19
CA VAL A 123 -10.69 4.80 6.46
C VAL A 123 -9.77 5.20 5.30
N LEU A 124 -9.06 4.25 4.67
CA LEU A 124 -8.27 4.52 3.48
C LEU A 124 -9.15 5.01 2.31
N LYS A 125 -10.34 4.41 2.09
CA LYS A 125 -11.29 4.88 1.07
C LYS A 125 -11.73 6.32 1.35
N ASP A 126 -12.05 6.64 2.59
CA ASP A 126 -12.45 7.98 3.00
C ASP A 126 -11.32 9.00 2.77
N ILE A 127 -10.08 8.66 3.13
CA ILE A 127 -8.89 9.47 2.85
C ILE A 127 -8.74 9.71 1.34
N ARG A 128 -8.85 8.66 0.53
CA ARG A 128 -8.72 8.74 -0.93
C ARG A 128 -9.79 9.62 -1.55
N ASN A 129 -11.04 9.48 -1.10
CA ASN A 129 -12.14 10.30 -1.58
C ASN A 129 -11.95 11.77 -1.20
N PHE A 130 -11.56 12.04 0.05
CA PHE A 130 -11.27 13.40 0.52
C PHE A 130 -10.12 14.04 -0.26
N ALA A 131 -9.00 13.33 -0.43
CA ALA A 131 -7.85 13.79 -1.21
C ALA A 131 -8.25 14.14 -2.65
N LYS A 132 -9.07 13.29 -3.30
CA LYS A 132 -9.58 13.50 -4.65
C LYS A 132 -10.49 14.73 -4.75
N GLU A 133 -11.35 14.96 -3.75
CA GLU A 133 -12.21 16.13 -3.76
C GLU A 133 -11.38 17.41 -3.63
N ILE A 134 -10.49 17.49 -2.64
CA ILE A 134 -9.73 18.72 -2.36
C ILE A 134 -8.58 18.97 -3.35
N SER A 135 -8.19 17.99 -4.18
CA SER A 135 -7.15 18.18 -5.20
C SER A 135 -7.60 19.03 -6.39
N THR A 136 -8.91 19.28 -6.54
CA THR A 136 -9.50 19.99 -7.67
C THR A 136 -10.22 21.28 -7.26
N ILE A 137 -10.29 22.27 -8.16
CA ILE A 137 -11.01 23.54 -7.95
C ILE A 137 -12.50 23.30 -7.66
N ARG A 138 -13.13 22.36 -8.38
CA ARG A 138 -14.56 22.06 -8.23
C ARG A 138 -14.87 21.48 -6.85
N GLY A 139 -14.00 20.62 -6.33
CA GLY A 139 -14.16 20.14 -4.97
C GLY A 139 -13.88 21.23 -3.93
N TYR A 140 -12.86 22.07 -4.13
CA TYR A 140 -12.62 23.23 -3.25
C TYR A 140 -13.86 24.16 -3.13
N GLN A 141 -14.55 24.43 -4.24
CA GLN A 141 -15.79 25.23 -4.25
C GLN A 141 -16.96 24.60 -3.48
N LYS A 142 -17.01 23.25 -3.38
CA LYS A 142 -18.00 22.52 -2.56
C LYS A 142 -17.73 22.73 -1.06
N TYR A 143 -16.46 22.67 -0.64
CA TYR A 143 -16.07 22.86 0.75
C TYR A 143 -16.31 24.29 1.26
N LEU A 144 -16.17 25.31 0.42
CA LEU A 144 -16.52 26.69 0.79
C LEU A 144 -18.01 26.87 1.19
N LYS A 145 -18.90 25.92 0.86
CA LYS A 145 -20.35 26.04 1.03
C LYS A 145 -20.96 25.09 2.08
N SER A 146 -20.26 24.03 2.50
CA SER A 146 -20.90 23.00 3.34
C SER A 146 -20.01 22.31 4.40
N TYR A 147 -18.67 22.39 4.33
CA TYR A 147 -17.81 21.69 5.29
C TYR A 147 -16.41 22.31 5.38
N SER A 148 -15.81 22.34 6.57
CA SER A 148 -14.42 22.79 6.75
C SER A 148 -13.45 21.69 6.35
N ILE A 149 -12.50 22.00 5.45
CA ILE A 149 -11.39 21.10 5.06
C ILE A 149 -10.60 20.67 6.31
N LYS A 150 -10.42 21.60 7.25
CA LYS A 150 -9.73 21.34 8.52
C LYS A 150 -10.46 20.27 9.32
N ASP A 151 -11.75 20.45 9.55
CA ASP A 151 -12.53 19.56 10.41
C ASP A 151 -12.59 18.15 9.82
N LYS A 152 -12.74 18.05 8.48
CA LYS A 152 -12.71 16.74 7.82
C LYS A 152 -11.35 16.07 7.90
N PHE A 153 -10.27 16.84 7.73
CA PHE A 153 -8.92 16.30 7.90
C PHE A 153 -8.67 15.83 9.33
N GLU A 154 -9.09 16.58 10.34
CA GLU A 154 -8.95 16.20 11.76
C GLU A 154 -9.76 14.94 12.07
N GLU A 155 -11.00 14.84 11.61
CA GLU A 155 -11.83 13.63 11.73
C GLU A 155 -11.13 12.40 11.12
N LEU A 156 -10.62 12.53 9.89
CA LEU A 156 -9.92 11.44 9.20
C LEU A 156 -8.59 11.09 9.86
N SER A 157 -7.89 12.07 10.41
CA SER A 157 -6.64 11.87 11.17
C SER A 157 -6.90 10.98 12.38
N VAL A 158 -7.92 11.32 13.18
CA VAL A 158 -8.28 10.55 14.38
C VAL A 158 -8.72 9.13 14.02
N LYS A 159 -9.55 8.98 12.98
CA LYS A 159 -9.98 7.67 12.49
C LYS A 159 -8.79 6.82 12.04
N TYR A 160 -7.87 7.41 11.28
CA TYR A 160 -6.65 6.76 10.81
C TYR A 160 -5.76 6.30 11.97
N ASP A 161 -5.46 7.19 12.90
CA ASP A 161 -4.61 6.87 14.05
C ASP A 161 -5.23 5.78 14.91
N THR A 162 -6.56 5.77 15.06
CA THR A 162 -7.31 4.74 15.78
C THR A 162 -7.17 3.37 15.11
N VAL A 163 -7.42 3.26 13.81
CA VAL A 163 -7.34 1.96 13.12
C VAL A 163 -5.90 1.45 13.02
N MET A 164 -4.91 2.34 12.89
CA MET A 164 -3.49 1.97 12.95
C MET A 164 -3.11 1.40 14.32
N LYS A 165 -3.68 1.94 15.39
CA LYS A 165 -3.49 1.43 16.75
C LYS A 165 -4.20 0.10 16.97
N ASP A 166 -5.46 -0.04 16.56
CA ASP A 166 -6.22 -1.30 16.68
C ASP A 166 -5.51 -2.48 16.00
N LEU A 167 -4.85 -2.20 14.87
CA LEU A 167 -4.08 -3.19 14.12
C LEU A 167 -2.66 -3.40 14.65
N ASN A 168 -2.23 -2.63 15.66
CA ASN A 168 -0.85 -2.55 16.15
C ASN A 168 0.18 -2.16 15.06
N PHE A 169 -0.25 -1.44 14.03
CA PHE A 169 0.64 -0.97 12.96
C PHE A 169 1.62 0.08 13.47
N THR A 170 1.23 0.91 14.45
CA THR A 170 2.17 1.85 15.08
C THR A 170 3.32 1.13 15.77
N LEU A 171 3.07 -0.05 16.35
CA LEU A 171 4.10 -0.88 16.95
C LEU A 171 4.96 -1.54 15.86
N ALA A 172 4.39 -1.99 14.74
CA ALA A 172 5.13 -2.55 13.61
C ALA A 172 6.21 -1.60 13.03
N VAL A 173 6.04 -0.28 13.19
CA VAL A 173 7.02 0.76 12.79
C VAL A 173 7.99 1.12 13.93
N SER A 174 7.81 0.59 15.14
CA SER A 174 8.65 0.90 16.30
C SER A 174 9.94 0.08 16.35
N ASN A 175 11.01 0.68 16.87
CA ASN A 175 12.29 0.00 17.09
C ASN A 175 12.17 -1.19 18.06
N GLU A 176 11.15 -1.24 18.92
CA GLU A 176 10.98 -2.28 19.92
C GLU A 176 10.41 -3.57 19.32
N GLU A 177 9.35 -3.48 18.52
CA GLU A 177 8.85 -4.64 17.76
C GLU A 177 9.90 -5.16 16.79
N GLN A 178 10.67 -4.26 16.18
CA GLN A 178 11.79 -4.66 15.33
C GLN A 178 12.79 -5.52 16.11
N ARG A 179 13.21 -5.10 17.31
CA ARG A 179 14.09 -5.90 18.18
C ARG A 179 13.48 -7.24 18.58
N ARG A 180 12.17 -7.30 18.86
CA ARG A 180 11.51 -8.56 19.20
C ARG A 180 11.57 -9.53 18.02
N TYR A 181 11.21 -9.04 16.83
CA TYR A 181 11.27 -9.80 15.59
C TYR A 181 12.70 -10.26 15.28
N ASP A 182 13.69 -9.36 15.38
CA ASP A 182 15.10 -9.69 15.15
C ASP A 182 15.59 -10.80 16.10
N ASN A 183 15.18 -10.74 17.37
CA ASN A 183 15.52 -11.76 18.35
C ASN A 183 14.82 -13.09 18.07
N GLU A 184 13.56 -13.09 17.64
CA GLU A 184 12.82 -14.30 17.25
C GLU A 184 13.49 -14.98 16.05
N CYS A 185 13.81 -14.21 14.99
CA CYS A 185 14.54 -14.73 13.84
C CYS A 185 15.91 -15.31 14.24
N LEU A 186 16.67 -14.61 15.10
CA LEU A 186 17.96 -15.09 15.56
C LEU A 186 17.83 -16.40 16.35
N MET A 187 16.81 -16.53 17.19
CA MET A 187 16.57 -17.75 17.96
C MET A 187 16.19 -18.94 17.05
N ASP A 188 15.36 -18.69 16.03
CA ASP A 188 14.99 -19.70 15.03
C ASP A 188 16.23 -20.17 14.25
N ASP A 189 17.05 -19.24 13.73
CA ASP A 189 18.28 -19.56 12.99
C ASP A 189 19.27 -20.39 13.85
N VAL A 190 19.42 -20.02 15.14
CA VAL A 190 20.28 -20.76 16.08
C VAL A 190 19.75 -22.18 16.33
N ALA A 191 18.42 -22.34 16.44
CA ALA A 191 17.80 -23.64 16.62
C ALA A 191 18.00 -24.54 15.39
N GLU A 192 17.73 -24.01 14.19
CA GLU A 192 17.94 -24.73 12.92
C GLU A 192 19.41 -25.15 12.74
N MET A 193 20.36 -24.25 13.02
CA MET A 193 21.79 -24.56 12.92
C MET A 193 22.22 -25.64 13.92
N LYS A 194 21.68 -25.60 15.15
CA LYS A 194 21.97 -26.62 16.16
C LYS A 194 21.47 -27.99 15.74
N GLU A 195 20.26 -28.07 15.20
CA GLU A 195 19.68 -29.30 14.68
C GLU A 195 20.51 -29.86 13.52
N PHE A 196 20.91 -28.99 12.58
CA PHE A 196 21.78 -29.37 11.47
C PHE A 196 23.12 -29.96 11.92
N LEU A 197 23.79 -29.32 12.88
CA LEU A 197 25.07 -29.82 13.42
C LEU A 197 24.93 -31.16 14.13
N GLN A 198 23.84 -31.36 14.89
CA GLN A 198 23.56 -32.64 15.55
C GLN A 198 23.37 -33.78 14.54
N ASN A 199 22.71 -33.50 13.42
CA ASN A 199 22.49 -34.52 12.39
C ASN A 199 23.79 -34.91 11.66
N ILE A 200 24.70 -33.97 11.44
CA ILE A 200 26.02 -34.26 10.84
C ILE A 200 26.91 -35.08 11.77
N ASP A 201 26.91 -34.79 13.07
CA ASP A 201 27.71 -35.55 14.03
C ASP A 201 27.22 -37.00 14.13
N VAL A 202 25.91 -37.25 14.05
CA VAL A 202 25.32 -38.60 14.04
C VAL A 202 25.67 -39.39 12.76
N GLU A 203 25.80 -38.74 11.60
CA GLU A 203 26.22 -39.39 10.35
C GLU A 203 27.72 -39.71 10.30
N ARG A 204 28.55 -39.00 11.08
CA ARG A 204 30.01 -39.25 11.15
C ARG A 204 30.41 -40.37 12.11
N ASP A 205 29.52 -40.76 13.03
CA ASP A 205 29.73 -41.82 14.02
C ASP A 205 29.11 -43.18 13.61
N GLN A 206 28.57 -43.29 12.38
CA GLN A 206 28.10 -44.54 11.73
C GLN A 206 29.11 -45.06 10.71
#